data_AF-A0ABD0RCI7-F1
#
_entry.id   AF-A0ABD0RCI7-F1
#
_cell.length_a   1.000
_cell.length_b   1.000
_cell.length_c   1.000
_cell.angle_alpha   90.00
_cell.angle_beta   90.00
_cell.angle_gamma   90.00
#
_symmetry.space_group_name_H-M   'P 1'
#
loop_
_entity.id
_entity.type
_entity.pdbx_description
1 polymer ?
#
loop_
_entity_poly.entity_id
_entity_poly.type
_entity_poly.pdbx_seq_one_letter_code
_entity_poly.pdbx_strand_id
1 'polypeptide(L)'
;ATLDEYTTRVGQQAIVLCISPSKPNPVFRVFGAAPLENVVRKYKSMILEDLENALAEHAPPGGGELSSELPPLTIDGIPVSVDKMTQ
;
A
#
# COMPACT_ATOMS: atom_id res chain seq x y z
N ALA A 1 3.14 21.45 0.63
CA ALA A 1 4.37 22.26 0.59
C ALA A 1 5.34 21.77 -0.49
N THR A 2 6.00 20.62 -0.35
CA THR A 2 7.02 20.16 -1.33
C THR A 2 6.46 19.95 -2.74
N LEU A 3 5.29 19.31 -2.86
CA LEU A 3 4.67 19.03 -4.15
C LEU A 3 4.12 20.31 -4.82
N ASP A 4 3.56 21.23 -4.03
CA ASP A 4 3.02 22.52 -4.52
C ASP A 4 4.16 23.43 -5.02
N GLU A 5 5.29 23.42 -4.31
CA GLU A 5 6.48 24.15 -4.72
C GLU A 5 7.05 23.61 -6.03
N TYR A 6 7.14 22.28 -6.18
CA TYR A 6 7.60 21.66 -7.41
C TYR A 6 6.69 22.01 -8.59
N THR A 7 5.37 21.89 -8.40
CA THR A 7 4.40 22.16 -9.46
C THR A 7 4.40 23.63 -9.87
N THR A 8 4.64 24.55 -8.93
CA THR A 8 4.69 26.00 -9.19
C THR A 8 6.02 26.45 -9.80
N ARG A 9 7.17 26.01 -9.25
CA ARG A 9 8.50 26.48 -9.65
C ARG A 9 9.00 25.83 -10.93
N VAL A 10 8.70 24.55 -11.12
CA VAL A 10 9.16 23.75 -12.28
C VAL A 10 8.09 23.73 -13.38
N GLY A 11 6.82 24.00 -13.04
CA GLY A 11 5.71 23.99 -13.99
C GLY A 11 5.25 22.58 -14.40
N GLN A 12 5.67 21.55 -13.67
CA GLN A 12 5.31 20.15 -13.93
C GLN A 12 4.18 19.67 -13.02
N GLN A 13 3.38 18.71 -13.48
CA GLN A 13 2.31 18.10 -12.68
C GLN A 13 2.90 16.94 -11.87
N ALA A 14 2.62 16.91 -10.56
CA ALA A 14 3.05 15.84 -9.68
C ALA A 14 1.92 15.45 -8.74
N ILE A 15 1.88 14.16 -8.39
CA ILE A 15 0.94 13.59 -7.43
C ILE A 15 1.65 12.56 -6.54
N VAL A 16 1.08 12.31 -5.37
CA VAL A 16 1.37 11.17 -4.51
C VAL A 16 0.17 10.24 -4.56
N LEU A 17 0.42 8.96 -4.87
CA LEU A 17 -0.60 7.92 -4.99
C LEU A 17 -0.32 6.81 -3.98
N CYS A 18 -1.27 6.58 -3.07
CA CYS A 18 -1.25 5.48 -2.11
C CYS A 18 -2.36 4.48 -2.46
N ILE A 19 -1.97 3.26 -2.84
CA ILE A 19 -2.90 2.23 -3.28
C ILE A 19 -2.64 0.95 -2.49
N SER A 20 -3.72 0.28 -2.10
CA SER A 20 -3.69 -1.09 -1.61
C SER A 20 -4.86 -1.86 -2.25
N PRO A 21 -4.58 -2.77 -3.20
CA PRO A 21 -5.59 -3.69 -3.70
C PRO A 21 -6.00 -4.60 -2.54
N SER A 22 -7.26 -4.54 -2.13
CA SER A 22 -7.80 -5.38 -1.06
C SER A 22 -9.30 -5.51 -1.27
N LYS A 23 -9.79 -6.73 -1.50
CA LYS A 23 -11.23 -6.99 -1.58
C LYS A 23 -11.77 -7.23 -0.16
N PRO A 24 -12.90 -6.63 0.24
CA PRO A 24 -13.79 -5.76 -0.54
C PRO A 24 -13.44 -4.27 -0.50
N ASN A 25 -12.47 -3.85 0.32
CA ASN A 25 -12.20 -2.44 0.62
C ASN A 25 -10.84 -1.98 0.05
N PRO A 26 -10.75 -1.64 -1.24
CA PRO A 26 -9.49 -1.16 -1.82
C PRO A 26 -9.16 0.25 -1.32
N VAL A 27 -7.89 0.49 -1.01
CA VAL A 27 -7.38 1.83 -0.69
C VAL A 27 -6.93 2.49 -1.98
N PHE A 28 -7.44 3.70 -2.25
CA PHE A 28 -6.97 4.54 -3.35
C PHE A 28 -7.01 6.00 -2.91
N ARG A 29 -5.85 6.53 -2.55
CA ARG A 29 -5.68 7.94 -2.13
C ARG A 29 -4.71 8.61 -3.09
N VAL A 30 -5.11 9.75 -3.61
CA VAL A 30 -4.28 10.57 -4.50
C VAL A 30 -4.29 12.00 -4.00
N PHE A 31 -3.14 12.64 -4.00
CA PHE A 31 -2.92 14.00 -3.54
C PHE A 31 -1.99 14.73 -4.51
N GLY A 32 -2.31 15.97 -4.87
CA GLY A 32 -1.36 16.84 -5.56
C GLY A 32 -2.01 17.77 -6.55
N ALA A 33 -1.39 17.92 -7.73
CA ALA A 33 -1.88 18.83 -8.75
C ALA A 33 -3.25 18.37 -9.28
N ALA A 34 -4.27 19.21 -9.12
CA ALA A 34 -5.66 18.87 -9.42
C ALA A 34 -5.91 18.34 -10.85
N PRO A 35 -5.29 18.87 -11.93
CA PRO A 35 -5.48 18.32 -13.28
C PRO A 35 -5.01 16.87 -13.40
N LEU A 36 -3.79 16.56 -12.93
CA LEU A 36 -3.25 15.20 -12.95
C LEU A 36 -4.00 14.28 -11.97
N GLU A 37 -4.38 14.78 -10.80
CA GLU A 37 -5.21 14.04 -9.86
C GLU A 37 -6.52 13.56 -10.51
N ASN A 38 -7.22 14.43 -11.22
CA ASN A 38 -8.46 14.09 -11.91
C ASN A 38 -8.27 13.02 -12.98
N VAL A 39 -7.17 13.10 -13.74
CA VAL A 39 -6.80 12.07 -14.72
C VAL A 39 -6.57 10.74 -14.01
N VAL A 40 -5.77 10.70 -12.96
CA VAL A 40 -5.46 9.46 -12.21
C VAL A 40 -6.72 8.86 -11.58
N ARG A 41 -7.63 9.68 -11.04
CA ARG A 41 -8.93 9.22 -10.51
C ARG A 41 -9.80 8.59 -11.59
N LYS A 42 -9.78 9.11 -12.83
CA LYS A 42 -10.50 8.52 -13.97
C LYS A 42 -10.03 7.10 -14.28
N TYR A 43 -8.73 6.81 -14.12
CA TYR A 43 -8.14 5.50 -14.38
C TYR A 43 -8.06 4.59 -13.13
N LYS A 44 -8.76 4.95 -12.04
CA LYS A 44 -8.70 4.23 -10.76
C LYS A 44 -8.87 2.70 -10.91
N SER A 45 -9.89 2.25 -11.63
CA SER A 45 -10.18 0.81 -11.76
C SER A 45 -9.07 0.07 -12.48
N MET A 46 -8.59 0.62 -13.60
CA MET A 46 -7.49 0.04 -14.40
C MET A 46 -6.20 -0.05 -13.57
N ILE A 47 -5.83 1.03 -12.87
CA ILE A 47 -4.64 1.04 -12.02
C ILE A 47 -4.74 0.01 -10.89
N LEU A 48 -5.92 -0.13 -10.27
CA LEU A 48 -6.14 -1.12 -9.22
C LEU A 48 -5.99 -2.56 -9.74
N GLU A 49 -6.56 -2.86 -10.89
CA GLU A 49 -6.48 -4.18 -11.54
C GLU A 49 -5.05 -4.51 -11.96
N ASP A 50 -4.38 -3.60 -12.67
CA ASP A 50 -3.00 -3.79 -13.11
C ASP A 50 -2.04 -3.96 -11.92
N LEU A 51 -2.25 -3.19 -10.84
CA LEU A 51 -1.46 -3.33 -9.62
C LEU A 51 -1.75 -4.66 -8.90
N GLU A 52 -3.00 -5.12 -8.85
CA GLU A 52 -3.36 -6.42 -8.27
C GLU A 52 -2.64 -7.55 -9.04
N ASN A 53 -2.64 -7.50 -10.37
CA ASN A 53 -1.94 -8.47 -11.22
C ASN A 53 -0.42 -8.44 -11.01
N ALA A 54 0.19 -7.25 -11.04
CA ALA A 54 1.63 -7.11 -10.83
C ALA A 54 2.07 -7.60 -9.43
N LEU A 55 1.27 -7.33 -8.40
CA LEU A 55 1.56 -7.83 -7.05
C LEU A 55 1.44 -9.36 -6.99
N ALA A 56 0.50 -9.97 -7.69
CA ALA A 56 0.36 -11.42 -7.76
C ALA A 56 1.55 -12.09 -8.47
N GLU A 57 2.07 -11.48 -9.55
CA GLU A 57 3.25 -11.96 -10.27
C GLU A 57 4.53 -11.93 -9.42
N HIS A 58 4.64 -10.91 -8.55
CA HIS A 58 5.78 -10.74 -7.65
C HIS A 58 5.58 -11.39 -6.27
N ALA A 59 4.43 -12.03 -6.04
CA ALA A 59 4.19 -12.74 -4.79
C ALA A 59 5.13 -13.96 -4.68
N PRO A 60 5.59 -14.31 -3.47
CA PRO A 60 6.34 -15.54 -3.27
C PRO A 60 5.55 -16.73 -3.81
N PRO A 61 6.18 -17.67 -4.54
CA PRO A 61 5.51 -18.87 -5.06
C PRO A 61 5.12 -19.77 -3.88
N GLY A 62 3.91 -19.58 -3.34
CA GLY A 62 3.53 -20.22 -2.10
C GLY A 62 2.15 -19.81 -1.59
N GLY A 63 1.11 -19.92 -2.42
CA GLY A 63 -0.29 -19.89 -1.97
C GLY A 63 -0.72 -21.16 -1.21
N GLY A 64 0.22 -21.95 -0.69
CA GLY A 64 -0.05 -23.07 0.20
C GLY A 64 0.29 -22.63 1.60
N GLU A 65 -0.74 -22.41 2.44
CA GLU A 65 -0.65 -22.12 3.87
C GLU A 65 0.56 -21.27 4.24
N LEU A 66 0.44 -19.95 4.06
CA LEU A 66 1.22 -19.04 4.87
C LEU A 66 0.88 -19.36 6.32
N SER A 67 1.63 -20.28 6.93
CA SER A 67 1.87 -20.27 8.36
C SER A 67 2.53 -18.91 8.61
N SER A 68 1.65 -17.92 8.77
CA SER A 68 1.97 -16.61 9.31
C SER A 68 2.14 -16.75 10.82
N GLU A 69 2.61 -17.90 11.31
CA GLU A 69 3.13 -17.99 12.65
C GLU A 69 4.39 -17.14 12.65
N LEU A 70 4.20 -15.93 13.18
CA LEU A 70 5.29 -15.15 13.70
C LEU A 70 6.16 -16.08 14.55
N PRO A 71 7.50 -16.02 14.43
CA PRO A 71 8.36 -16.81 15.28
C PRO A 71 7.96 -16.59 16.75
N PRO A 72 7.94 -17.66 17.56
CA PRO A 72 7.45 -17.57 18.94
C PRO A 72 8.22 -16.49 19.67
N LEU A 73 7.50 -15.53 20.23
CA LEU A 73 8.09 -14.48 21.04
C LEU A 73 8.76 -15.15 22.24
N THR A 74 10.07 -15.00 22.35
CA THR A 74 10.83 -15.47 23.50
C THR A 74 11.48 -14.27 24.17
N ILE A 75 11.27 -14.15 25.48
CA ILE A 75 12.04 -13.24 26.33
C ILE A 75 12.83 -14.15 27.27
N ASP A 76 14.15 -14.05 27.21
CA ASP A 76 15.09 -14.91 27.96
C ASP A 76 14.86 -16.43 27.75
N GLY A 77 14.34 -16.83 26.59
CA GLY A 77 14.08 -18.23 26.23
C GLY A 77 12.73 -18.78 26.70
N ILE A 78 11.88 -17.97 27.34
CA ILE A 78 10.53 -18.37 27.76
C ILE A 78 9.51 -17.91 26.71
N PRO A 79 8.64 -18.80 26.19
CA PRO A 79 7.57 -18.41 25.27
C PRO A 79 6.60 -17.42 25.92
N VAL A 80 6.42 -16.25 25.31
CA VAL A 80 5.42 -15.26 25.75
C VAL A 80 4.26 -15.21 24.77
N SER A 81 3.03 -15.35 25.27
CA SER A 81 1.82 -15.22 24.46
C SER A 81 1.58 -13.76 24.08
N VAL A 82 1.25 -13.51 22.82
CA VAL A 82 0.95 -12.18 22.26
C VAL A 82 -0.13 -11.43 23.03
N ASP A 83 -1.12 -12.13 23.60
CA ASP A 83 -2.23 -11.57 24.38
C ASP A 83 -1.81 -10.80 25.64
N LYS A 84 -0.58 -10.99 26.14
CA LYS A 84 -0.12 -10.36 27.39
C LYS A 84 0.60 -9.02 27.20
N MET A 85 0.75 -8.53 25.95
CA MET A 85 1.53 -7.33 25.67
C MET A 85 0.70 -6.04 25.52
N THR A 86 -0.63 -6.09 25.40
CA THR A 86 -1.47 -4.91 25.10
C THR A 86 -2.48 -4.54 26.19
N GLN A 87 -2.06 -4.47 27.45
CA GLN A 87 -2.86 -3.83 28.50
C GLN A 87 -2.10 -2.71 29.21
#